data_AF-A0A2G5USG4-F1
#
_entry.id   AF-A0A2G5USG4-F1
#
_cell.length_a   1.000
_cell.length_b   1.000
_cell.length_c   1.000
_cell.angle_alpha   90.00
_cell.angle_beta   90.00
_cell.angle_gamma   90.00
#
_symmetry.space_group_name_H-M   'P 1'
#
loop_
_entity.id
_entity.type
_entity.pdbx_description
1 polymer ?
#
loop_
_entity_poly.entity_id
_entity_poly.type
_entity_poly.pdbx_seq_one_letter_code
_entity_poly.pdbx_strand_id
1 'polypeptide(L)'
;MFHYDLLVVFLTIIPFLDTRNVDHTDFLQKYGYLPRGSNQLSSTSLSEALKNMQRMAGLEETGELDERTKRMMERPRCGHPDVQEDRWIYKKQRN
;
A
#
# COMPACT_ATOMS: atom_id res chain seq x y z
N MET A 1 -19.29 -41.50 -4.21
CA MET A 1 -19.87 -40.79 -3.05
C MET A 1 -18.82 -40.08 -2.17
N PHE A 2 -17.51 -40.09 -2.49
CA PHE A 2 -16.47 -39.39 -1.68
C PHE A 2 -15.76 -38.23 -2.42
N HIS A 3 -16.10 -37.97 -3.68
CA HIS A 3 -15.46 -36.91 -4.47
C HIS A 3 -16.14 -35.55 -4.36
N TYR A 4 -17.39 -35.48 -3.89
CA TYR A 4 -18.11 -34.23 -3.72
C TYR A 4 -17.74 -33.52 -2.41
N ASP A 5 -17.34 -34.25 -1.35
CA ASP A 5 -16.95 -33.64 -0.07
C ASP A 5 -15.69 -32.78 -0.21
N LEU A 6 -14.73 -33.20 -1.04
CA LEU A 6 -13.50 -32.44 -1.28
C LEU A 6 -13.72 -31.20 -2.17
N LEU A 7 -14.69 -31.27 -3.10
CA LEU A 7 -15.12 -30.13 -3.92
C LEU A 7 -15.93 -29.10 -3.12
N VAL A 8 -16.76 -29.52 -2.16
CA VAL A 8 -17.51 -28.62 -1.27
C VAL A 8 -16.58 -27.88 -0.31
N VAL A 9 -15.53 -28.54 0.18
CA VAL A 9 -14.46 -27.89 0.97
C VAL A 9 -13.70 -26.86 0.13
N PHE A 10 -13.42 -27.15 -1.15
CA PHE A 10 -12.82 -26.16 -2.06
C PHE A 10 -13.76 -24.95 -2.29
N LEU A 11 -15.02 -25.16 -2.67
CA LEU A 11 -15.93 -24.03 -3.00
C LEU A 11 -16.32 -23.15 -1.81
N THR A 12 -16.29 -23.69 -0.58
CA THR A 12 -16.62 -22.93 0.63
C THR A 12 -15.39 -22.31 1.31
N ILE A 13 -14.18 -22.86 1.12
CA ILE A 13 -12.93 -22.31 1.68
C ILE A 13 -12.19 -21.39 0.69
N ILE A 14 -12.31 -21.58 -0.62
CA ILE A 14 -11.64 -20.74 -1.63
C ILE A 14 -11.98 -19.23 -1.53
N PRO A 15 -13.23 -18.77 -1.23
CA PRO A 15 -13.48 -17.33 -1.09
C PRO A 15 -12.84 -16.71 0.17
N PHE A 16 -12.17 -17.49 1.03
CA PHE A 16 -11.50 -17.02 2.24
C PHE A 16 -10.01 -16.67 2.03
N LEU A 17 -9.36 -17.18 0.98
CA LEU A 17 -7.91 -17.04 0.76
C LEU A 17 -7.53 -16.15 -0.42
N ASP A 18 -8.40 -15.23 -0.82
CA ASP A 18 -8.00 -14.13 -1.71
C ASP A 18 -8.24 -12.80 -1.01
N THR A 19 -7.53 -12.58 0.09
CA THR A 19 -7.12 -11.22 0.40
C THR A 19 -6.00 -10.89 -0.58
N ARG A 20 -6.35 -10.47 -1.80
CA ARG A 20 -5.48 -9.62 -2.61
C ARG A 20 -5.23 -8.36 -1.79
N ASN A 21 -4.29 -8.45 -0.86
CA ASN A 21 -3.70 -7.33 -0.19
C ASN A 21 -2.93 -6.62 -1.31
N VAL A 22 -3.58 -5.66 -1.95
CA VAL A 22 -2.87 -4.69 -2.78
C VAL A 22 -1.80 -4.18 -1.85
N ASP A 23 -0.54 -4.52 -2.11
CA ASP A 23 0.52 -4.14 -1.21
C ASP A 23 0.62 -2.61 -1.25
N HIS A 24 -0.05 -1.96 -0.29
CA HIS A 24 -0.10 -0.51 -0.19
C HIS A 24 1.31 0.06 0.00
N THR A 25 2.25 -0.77 0.47
CA THR A 25 3.65 -0.42 0.54
C THR A 25 4.30 -0.40 -0.84
N ASP A 26 3.93 -1.29 -1.77
CA ASP A 26 4.39 -1.25 -3.16
C ASP A 26 3.93 0.03 -3.86
N PHE A 27 2.66 0.42 -3.66
CA PHE A 27 2.16 1.71 -4.14
C PHE A 27 3.01 2.87 -3.60
N LEU A 28 3.19 2.94 -2.28
CA LEU A 28 3.91 4.03 -1.64
C LEU A 28 5.40 4.05 -2.04
N GLN A 29 6.03 2.90 -2.26
CA GLN A 29 7.39 2.79 -2.77
C GLN A 29 7.48 3.22 -4.24
N LYS A 30 6.53 2.80 -5.07
CA LYS A 30 6.48 3.13 -6.51
C LYS A 30 6.42 4.62 -6.75
N TYR A 31 5.64 5.35 -5.94
CA TYR A 31 5.48 6.80 -6.07
C TYR A 31 6.41 7.63 -5.16
N GLY A 32 7.33 6.97 -4.43
CA GLY A 32 8.40 7.63 -3.68
C GLY A 32 8.03 8.13 -2.27
N TYR A 33 6.90 7.69 -1.74
CA TYR A 33 6.48 7.97 -0.36
C TYR A 33 7.19 7.07 0.66
N LEU A 34 7.67 5.89 0.23
CA LEU A 34 8.50 4.98 1.02
C LEU A 34 9.79 4.64 0.27
N PRO A 35 10.91 4.43 0.98
CA PRO A 35 12.16 3.98 0.37
C PRO A 35 12.04 2.54 -0.13
N ARG A 36 12.57 2.25 -1.31
CA ARG A 36 12.60 0.89 -1.86
C ARG A 36 13.52 -0.03 -1.06
N GLY A 37 13.12 -1.30 -0.90
CA GLY A 37 13.92 -2.33 -0.23
C GLY A 37 13.94 -2.25 1.30
N SER A 38 13.10 -1.39 1.90
CA SER A 38 12.89 -1.36 3.35
C SER A 38 12.05 -2.57 3.79
N ASN A 39 12.70 -3.67 4.15
CA ASN A 39 12.01 -4.82 4.76
C ASN A 39 11.53 -4.54 6.20
N GLN A 40 11.91 -3.41 6.79
CA GLN A 40 11.52 -3.00 8.14
C GLN A 40 10.80 -1.65 8.10
N LEU A 41 9.54 -1.66 7.64
CA LEU A 41 8.66 -0.50 7.73
C LEU A 41 8.05 -0.45 9.13
N SER A 42 8.31 0.62 9.88
CA SER A 42 7.60 0.86 11.14
C SER A 42 6.17 1.34 10.85
N SER A 43 5.22 1.05 11.73
CA SER A 43 3.85 1.58 11.63
C SER A 43 3.82 3.11 11.53
N THR A 44 4.72 3.79 12.24
CA THR A 44 4.91 5.24 12.16
C THR A 44 5.34 5.68 10.77
N SER A 45 6.32 5.00 10.15
CA SER A 45 6.81 5.34 8.80
C SER A 45 5.72 5.16 7.73
N LEU A 46 4.88 4.13 7.89
CA LEU A 46 3.74 3.90 7.00
C LEU A 46 2.68 5.00 7.15
N SER A 47 2.33 5.35 8.39
CA SER A 47 1.33 6.39 8.65
C SER A 47 1.79 7.76 8.11
N GLU A 48 3.06 8.11 8.28
CA GLU A 48 3.62 9.34 7.71
C GLU A 48 3.60 9.34 6.18
N ALA A 49 3.96 8.22 5.56
CA ALA A 49 3.88 8.06 4.11
C ALA A 49 2.44 8.22 3.59
N LEU A 50 1.47 7.63 4.29
CA LEU A 50 0.04 7.78 3.98
C LEU A 50 -0.41 9.23 4.10
N LYS A 51 -0.03 9.95 5.16
CA LYS A 51 -0.36 11.40 5.31
C LYS A 51 0.21 12.23 4.18
N ASN A 52 1.45 11.99 3.80
CA ASN A 52 2.09 12.73 2.70
C ASN A 52 1.39 12.47 1.37
N MET A 53 1.01 11.22 1.12
CA MET A 53 0.27 10.85 -0.07
C MET A 53 -1.14 11.44 -0.07
N GLN A 54 -1.86 11.38 1.06
CA GLN A 54 -3.18 11.98 1.23
C GLN A 54 -3.14 13.48 0.96
N ARG A 55 -2.16 14.19 1.52
CA ARG A 55 -1.95 15.62 1.27
C ARG A 55 -1.76 15.93 -0.21
N MET A 56 -0.92 15.16 -0.91
CA MET A 56 -0.68 15.33 -2.35
C MET A 56 -1.92 15.03 -3.18
N ALA A 57 -2.74 14.07 -2.75
CA ALA A 57 -4.01 13.71 -3.38
C ALA A 57 -5.18 14.66 -3.03
N GLY A 58 -4.97 15.64 -2.14
CA GLY A 58 -6.03 16.52 -1.64
C GLY A 58 -7.03 15.82 -0.73
N LEU A 59 -6.64 14.71 -0.11
CA LEU A 59 -7.41 13.99 0.90
C LEU A 59 -7.08 14.50 2.30
N GLU A 60 -7.96 14.17 3.25
CA GLU A 60 -7.72 14.38 4.67
C GLU A 60 -6.54 13.52 5.15
N GLU A 61 -5.62 14.13 5.92
CA GLU A 61 -4.37 13.50 6.37
C GLU A 61 -4.56 12.58 7.59
N THR A 62 -5.39 11.55 7.44
CA THR A 62 -5.65 10.59 8.52
C THR A 62 -4.42 9.75 8.86
N GLY A 63 -3.55 9.50 7.90
CA GLY A 63 -2.43 8.55 8.04
C GLY A 63 -2.88 7.11 8.18
N GLU A 64 -4.14 6.85 7.86
CA GLU A 64 -4.76 5.54 7.87
C GLU A 64 -5.18 5.17 6.44
N LEU A 65 -5.23 3.87 6.20
CA LEU A 65 -5.69 3.34 4.93
C LEU A 65 -7.22 3.28 4.90
N ASP A 66 -7.85 4.45 4.94
CA ASP A 66 -9.31 4.57 4.86
C ASP A 66 -9.83 4.26 3.44
N GLU A 67 -11.14 4.06 3.33
CA GLU A 67 -11.79 3.70 2.06
C GLU A 67 -11.61 4.78 0.97
N ARG A 68 -11.46 6.05 1.34
CA ARG A 68 -11.18 7.13 0.38
C ARG A 68 -9.76 6.99 -0.19
N THR A 69 -8.81 6.69 0.67
CA THR A 69 -7.39 6.49 0.35
C THR A 69 -7.22 5.28 -0.55
N LYS A 70 -7.89 4.16 -0.26
CA LYS A 70 -7.87 2.95 -1.12
C LYS A 70 -8.41 3.23 -2.52
N ARG A 71 -9.61 3.81 -2.62
CA ARG A 71 -10.20 4.19 -3.92
C ARG A 71 -9.29 5.12 -4.71
N MET A 72 -8.57 6.00 -4.02
CA MET A 72 -7.63 6.93 -4.64
C MET A 72 -6.39 6.18 -5.17
N MET A 73 -5.84 5.23 -4.43
CA MET A 73 -4.74 4.35 -4.88
C MET A 73 -5.10 3.50 -6.10
N GLU A 74 -6.36 3.06 -6.22
CA GLU A 74 -6.86 2.23 -7.33
C GLU A 74 -7.01 3.00 -8.66
N ARG A 75 -7.08 4.33 -8.63
CA ARG A 75 -7.25 5.13 -9.84
C ARG A 75 -6.05 4.95 -10.77
N PRO A 76 -6.27 4.77 -12.09
CA PRO A 76 -5.19 4.68 -13.06
C PRO A 76 -4.37 5.97 -13.06
N ARG A 77 -3.05 5.84 -13.09
CA ARG A 77 -2.09 6.95 -13.11
C ARG A 77 -0.98 6.69 -14.11
N CYS A 78 -0.30 7.75 -14.51
CA CYS A 78 1.00 7.60 -15.14
C CYS A 78 2.00 7.03 -14.13
N GLY A 79 2.95 6.20 -14.57
CA GLY A 79 3.94 5.58 -13.68
C GLY A 79 5.02 6.53 -13.14
N HIS A 80 4.83 7.84 -13.26
CA HIS A 80 5.79 8.83 -12.77
C HIS A 80 5.68 8.95 -11.24
N PRO A 81 6.82 8.95 -10.51
CA PRO A 81 6.79 9.14 -9.05
C PRO A 81 6.26 10.53 -8.65
N ASP A 82 5.50 10.58 -7.56
CA ASP A 82 5.00 11.84 -7.00
C ASP A 82 6.10 12.57 -6.20
N VAL A 83 7.02 11.81 -5.60
CA VAL A 83 8.14 12.32 -4.81
C VAL A 83 9.44 11.69 -5.34
N GLN A 84 10.45 12.53 -5.57
CA GLN A 84 11.80 12.07 -5.91
C GLN A 84 12.44 11.42 -4.68
N GLU A 85 12.84 10.16 -4.81
CA GLU A 85 13.41 9.31 -3.74
C GLU A 85 14.67 9.96 -3.11
N ASP A 86 15.41 10.72 -3.90
CA ASP A 86 16.64 11.44 -3.57
C ASP A 86 16.47 12.35 -2.34
N ARG A 87 15.27 12.91 -2.13
CA ARG A 87 14.97 13.82 -1.02
C ARG A 87 15.21 13.17 0.35
N TRP A 88 15.01 11.86 0.48
CA TRP A 88 15.22 11.13 1.75
C TRP A 88 16.69 10.83 2.02
N ILE A 89 17.47 10.54 0.99
CA ILE A 89 18.92 10.30 1.11
C ILE A 89 19.64 11.55 1.59
N TYR A 90 19.27 12.74 1.08
CA TYR A 90 19.85 14.00 1.53
C TYR A 90 19.44 14.42 2.94
N LYS A 91 18.23 14.06 3.40
CA LYS A 91 17.76 14.43 4.76
C LYS A 91 18.39 13.56 5.85
N LYS A 92 18.69 12.28 5.56
CA LYS A 92 19.35 11.35 6.48
C LYS A 92 20.80 11.73 6.80
N GLN A 93 21.46 12.48 5.92
CA GLN A 93 22.83 12.96 6.11
C GLN A 93 22.93 14.26 6.94
N ARG A 94 21.79 14.88 7.30
CA ARG A 94 21.75 16.19 7.95
C ARG A 94 21.22 16.19 9.39
N ASN A 95 21.14 15.02 10.03
CA ASN A 95 20.77 14.90 11.43
C ASN A 95 21.71 13.95 12.17
#